data_AF-A0AAU0R744-F1
#
_entry.id   AF-A0AAU0R744-F1
#
_cell.length_a   1.000
_cell.length_b   1.000
_cell.length_c   1.000
_cell.angle_alpha   90.00
_cell.angle_beta   90.00
_cell.angle_gamma   90.00
#
_symmetry.space_group_name_H-M   'P 1'
#
loop_
_entity.id
_entity.type
_entity.pdbx_description
1 polymer ?
#
loop_
_entity_poly.entity_id
_entity_poly.type
_entity_poly.pdbx_seq_one_letter_code
_entity_poly.pdbx_strand_id
1 'polypeptide(L)'
;MIIYYSSIDGSEVPEDPTNFTYISIGIAIVGWILLLAFYGRFYVKTVFANKSEILKNAKEGTTIIATVKNKVQEGVIKQTAVLQLRLAFTNLAGTPVEAGYQLMDSKPAERRYEKGSQIELSVNMKKKAGLVVPKGIQVIRNVPMVYLYTFIFLVLIGVAVYYPVSADWRYFVLPHPWTLIPLINLGTALFIGFLIGMIGKVSGASKNAVRMVMYGVKAEGEILSYNQTGLYINEQPQVAFNIEFTDKQGIRHSVVTKKIVSLLETHKLGTGPVEIMYLPEAPETVVFYEDLSL
;
A
#
# COMPACT_ATOMS: atom_id res chain seq x y z
N MET A 1 -12.91 54.70 28.38
CA MET A 1 -13.82 53.70 27.75
C MET A 1 -12.93 52.69 27.04
N ILE A 2 -12.99 51.40 27.41
CA ILE A 2 -11.99 50.37 27.01
C ILE A 2 -12.41 49.63 25.71
N ILE A 3 -13.63 49.83 25.23
CA ILE A 3 -14.12 49.21 24.00
C ILE A 3 -14.81 50.28 23.15
N TYR A 4 -14.40 50.36 21.89
CA TYR A 4 -15.07 51.13 20.83
C TYR A 4 -15.62 50.15 19.80
N TYR A 5 -16.81 50.43 19.26
CA TYR A 5 -17.36 49.78 18.08
C TYR A 5 -17.74 50.87 17.07
N SER A 6 -17.37 50.66 15.81
CA SER A 6 -17.89 51.41 14.66
C SER A 6 -18.76 50.47 13.84
N SER A 7 -19.86 50.95 13.27
CA SER A 7 -20.42 50.29 12.10
C SER A 7 -19.35 50.35 11.01
N ILE A 8 -18.77 49.20 10.66
CA ILE A 8 -17.98 49.11 9.43
C ILE A 8 -18.98 49.24 8.29
N ASP A 9 -19.30 50.48 7.91
CA ASP A 9 -19.68 50.79 6.54
C ASP A 9 -18.38 50.70 5.76
N GLY A 10 -18.10 49.54 5.19
CA GLY A 10 -16.83 49.28 4.52
C GLY A 10 -16.31 47.85 4.58
N SER A 11 -17.17 46.83 4.47
CA SER A 11 -16.80 45.82 3.48
C SER A 11 -17.12 46.49 2.15
N GLU A 12 -16.14 47.11 1.52
CA GLU A 12 -16.25 47.54 0.12
C GLU A 12 -16.74 46.32 -0.65
N VAL A 13 -18.04 46.29 -0.97
CA VAL A 13 -18.53 45.45 -2.05
C VAL A 13 -17.68 45.89 -3.23
N PRO A 14 -16.87 45.02 -3.85
CA PRO A 14 -16.19 45.41 -5.07
C PRO A 14 -17.29 45.89 -6.03
N GLU A 15 -17.32 47.18 -6.33
CA GLU A 15 -18.41 47.79 -7.10
C GLU A 15 -18.57 47.05 -8.44
N ASP A 16 -17.45 46.52 -8.96
CA ASP A 16 -17.43 45.58 -10.07
C ASP A 16 -16.45 44.40 -9.87
N PRO A 17 -16.84 43.18 -10.28
CA PRO A 17 -15.93 42.04 -10.33
C PRO A 17 -14.78 42.31 -11.31
N THR A 18 -13.56 42.23 -10.80
CA THR A 18 -12.33 42.38 -11.60
C THR A 18 -11.96 41.09 -12.33
N ASN A 19 -11.06 41.17 -13.32
CA ASN A 19 -10.46 39.97 -13.95
C ASN A 19 -9.87 39.01 -12.91
N PHE A 20 -9.29 39.53 -11.82
CA PHE A 20 -8.76 38.72 -10.73
C PHE A 20 -9.84 37.93 -9.97
N THR A 21 -11.05 38.48 -9.86
CA THR A 21 -12.22 37.82 -9.29
C THR A 21 -12.61 36.60 -10.12
N TYR A 22 -12.73 36.78 -11.45
CA TYR A 22 -13.04 35.69 -12.37
C TYR A 22 -11.96 34.61 -12.39
N ILE A 23 -10.68 34.99 -12.37
CA ILE A 23 -9.56 34.04 -12.33
C ILE A 23 -9.59 33.23 -11.02
N SER A 24 -9.77 33.89 -9.88
CA SER A 24 -9.82 33.23 -8.57
C SER A 24 -10.94 32.19 -8.48
N ILE A 25 -12.14 32.56 -8.96
CA ILE A 25 -13.29 31.67 -9.00
C ILE A 25 -13.07 30.53 -10.00
N GLY A 26 -12.52 30.82 -11.18
CA GLY A 26 -12.20 29.79 -12.18
C GLY A 26 -11.25 28.74 -11.64
N ILE A 27 -10.18 29.16 -10.96
CA ILE A 27 -9.24 28.26 -10.28
C ILE A 27 -9.95 27.44 -9.20
N ALA A 28 -10.79 28.08 -8.39
CA ALA A 28 -11.53 27.41 -7.33
C ALA A 28 -12.50 26.36 -7.87
N ILE A 29 -13.26 26.66 -8.93
CA ILE A 29 -14.20 25.72 -9.57
C ILE A 29 -13.44 24.51 -10.11
N VAL A 30 -12.34 24.72 -10.84
CA VAL A 30 -11.49 23.63 -11.32
C VAL A 30 -10.95 22.81 -10.14
N GLY A 31 -10.49 23.48 -9.08
CA GLY A 31 -10.02 22.85 -7.86
C GLY A 31 -11.09 21.98 -7.20
N TRP A 32 -12.32 22.47 -7.07
CA TRP A 32 -13.44 21.71 -6.52
C TRP A 32 -13.82 20.50 -7.38
N ILE A 33 -13.85 20.65 -8.71
CA ILE A 33 -14.11 19.54 -9.63
C ILE A 33 -13.03 18.46 -9.46
N LEU A 34 -11.76 18.84 -9.45
CA LEU A 34 -10.64 17.91 -9.27
C LEU A 34 -10.70 17.24 -7.90
N LEU A 35 -10.96 18.01 -6.83
CA LEU A 35 -11.08 17.48 -5.47
C LEU A 35 -12.22 16.46 -5.37
N LEU A 36 -13.42 16.80 -5.86
CA LEU A 36 -14.59 15.93 -5.81
C LEU A 36 -14.42 14.70 -6.71
N ALA A 37 -13.80 14.85 -7.88
CA ALA A 37 -13.49 13.71 -8.74
C ALA A 37 -12.47 12.76 -8.08
N PHE A 38 -11.43 13.31 -7.46
CA PHE A 38 -10.42 12.55 -6.74
C PHE A 38 -11.02 11.81 -5.53
N TYR A 39 -11.74 12.52 -4.64
CA TYR A 39 -12.42 11.94 -3.49
C TYR A 39 -13.51 10.96 -3.90
N GLY A 40 -14.30 11.27 -4.94
CA GLY A 40 -15.34 10.39 -5.46
C GLY A 40 -14.75 9.08 -5.99
N ARG A 41 -13.67 9.14 -6.76
CA ARG A 41 -12.94 7.95 -7.21
C ARG A 41 -12.40 7.14 -6.04
N PHE A 42 -11.79 7.80 -5.05
CA PHE A 42 -11.28 7.15 -3.85
C PHE A 42 -12.40 6.48 -3.05
N TYR A 43 -13.51 7.18 -2.82
CA TYR A 43 -14.69 6.70 -2.11
C TYR A 43 -15.31 5.48 -2.80
N VAL A 44 -15.58 5.58 -4.12
CA VAL A 44 -16.14 4.47 -4.90
C VAL A 44 -15.24 3.24 -4.82
N LYS A 45 -13.93 3.43 -4.97
CA LYS A 45 -12.95 2.35 -4.90
C LYS A 45 -12.91 1.70 -3.51
N THR A 46 -12.79 2.50 -2.46
CA THR A 46 -12.64 2.03 -1.08
C THR A 46 -13.90 1.36 -0.55
N VAL A 47 -15.07 1.95 -0.80
CA VAL A 47 -16.34 1.47 -0.25
C VAL A 47 -16.92 0.32 -1.08
N PHE A 48 -16.94 0.46 -2.41
CA PHE A 48 -17.65 -0.48 -3.28
C PHE A 48 -16.71 -1.44 -4.00
N ALA A 49 -15.70 -0.92 -4.70
CA ALA A 49 -14.93 -1.74 -5.64
C ALA A 49 -14.00 -2.75 -4.96
N ASN A 50 -13.26 -2.35 -3.93
CA ASN A 50 -12.22 -3.20 -3.32
C ASN A 50 -12.77 -4.53 -2.78
N LYS A 51 -13.92 -4.52 -2.10
CA LYS A 51 -14.55 -5.76 -1.59
C LYS A 51 -14.93 -6.70 -2.74
N SER A 52 -15.59 -6.15 -3.77
CA SER A 52 -16.02 -6.93 -4.94
C SER A 52 -14.80 -7.50 -5.66
N GLU A 53 -13.74 -6.71 -5.78
CA GLU A 53 -12.50 -7.13 -6.42
C GLU A 53 -11.82 -8.27 -5.66
N ILE A 54 -11.69 -8.19 -4.33
CA ILE A 54 -11.11 -9.27 -3.52
C ILE A 54 -11.93 -10.55 -3.66
N LEU A 55 -13.27 -10.46 -3.59
CA LEU A 55 -14.15 -11.62 -3.73
C LEU A 55 -14.12 -12.22 -5.15
N LYS A 56 -14.06 -11.38 -6.18
CA LYS A 56 -13.91 -11.81 -7.57
C LYS A 56 -12.57 -12.50 -7.77
N ASN A 57 -11.49 -11.92 -7.26
CA ASN A 57 -10.16 -12.50 -7.32
C ASN A 57 -10.09 -13.85 -6.60
N ALA A 58 -10.74 -13.98 -5.43
CA ALA A 58 -10.82 -15.25 -4.71
C ALA A 58 -11.54 -16.37 -5.48
N LYS A 59 -12.42 -16.01 -6.43
CA LYS A 59 -13.19 -16.97 -7.24
C LYS A 59 -12.52 -17.28 -8.58
N GLU A 60 -11.96 -16.27 -9.24
CA GLU A 60 -11.46 -16.35 -10.63
C GLU A 60 -9.95 -16.55 -10.75
N GLY A 61 -9.19 -16.39 -9.66
CA GLY A 61 -7.74 -16.57 -9.69
C GLY A 61 -7.32 -18.03 -9.83
N THR A 62 -6.10 -18.25 -10.31
CA THR A 62 -5.49 -19.58 -10.43
C THR A 62 -5.40 -20.22 -9.05
N THR A 63 -5.89 -21.46 -8.93
CA THR A 63 -5.89 -22.16 -7.65
C THR A 63 -4.53 -22.79 -7.38
N ILE A 64 -3.99 -22.54 -6.20
CA ILE A 64 -2.81 -23.23 -5.67
C ILE A 64 -3.19 -23.89 -4.35
N ILE A 65 -2.86 -25.16 -4.19
CA ILE A 65 -3.05 -25.89 -2.95
C ILE A 65 -1.76 -25.79 -2.15
N ALA A 66 -1.83 -25.18 -0.98
CA ALA A 66 -0.69 -25.02 -0.08
C ALA A 66 -0.87 -25.82 1.20
N THR A 67 0.22 -26.38 1.71
CA THR A 67 0.24 -27.13 2.97
C THR A 67 0.84 -26.26 4.07
N VAL A 68 0.18 -26.20 5.22
CA VAL A 68 0.68 -25.47 6.39
C VAL A 68 1.85 -26.24 7.02
N LYS A 69 3.04 -25.66 7.03
CA LYS A 69 4.22 -26.20 7.71
C LYS A 69 4.33 -25.75 9.14
N ASN A 70 4.01 -24.48 9.39
CA ASN A 70 4.06 -23.86 10.71
C ASN A 70 2.95 -22.82 10.86
N LYS A 71 2.52 -22.60 12.10
CA LYS A 71 1.52 -21.60 12.50
C LYS A 71 2.01 -20.89 13.76
N VAL A 72 2.07 -19.57 13.72
CA VAL A 72 2.29 -18.70 14.88
C VAL A 72 1.09 -17.76 15.01
N GLN A 73 0.53 -17.62 16.21
CA GLN A 73 -0.49 -16.61 16.46
C GLN A 73 0.18 -15.35 16.99
N GLU A 74 0.11 -14.26 16.23
CA GLU A 74 0.76 -12.98 16.59
C GLU A 74 -0.10 -12.14 17.53
N GLY A 75 -1.43 -12.33 17.50
CA GLY A 75 -2.35 -11.56 18.34
C GLY A 75 -3.81 -11.81 18.02
N VAL A 76 -4.67 -10.92 18.53
CA VAL A 76 -6.13 -10.94 18.32
C VAL A 76 -6.62 -9.52 18.05
N ILE A 77 -7.39 -9.34 16.97
CA ILE A 77 -8.01 -8.06 16.60
C ILE A 77 -9.52 -8.29 16.48
N LYS A 78 -10.34 -7.58 17.26
CA LYS A 78 -11.81 -7.69 17.22
C LYS A 78 -12.29 -9.16 17.21
N GLN A 79 -11.78 -9.96 18.15
CA GLN A 79 -12.08 -11.41 18.29
C GLN A 79 -11.61 -12.30 17.12
N THR A 80 -10.83 -11.76 16.19
CA THR A 80 -10.22 -12.49 15.07
C THR A 80 -8.75 -12.73 15.40
N ALA A 81 -8.30 -13.99 15.34
CA ALA A 81 -6.91 -14.33 15.57
C ALA A 81 -6.05 -13.92 14.36
N VAL A 82 -4.92 -13.26 14.59
CA VAL A 82 -3.94 -12.96 13.55
C VAL A 82 -2.93 -14.10 13.52
N LEU A 83 -2.90 -14.84 12.42
CA LEU A 83 -2.05 -16.01 12.23
C LEU A 83 -0.97 -15.71 11.19
N GLN A 84 0.28 -16.01 11.54
CA GLN A 84 1.41 -16.05 10.63
C GLN A 84 1.69 -17.51 10.28
N LEU A 85 1.43 -17.89 9.04
CA LEU A 85 1.62 -19.25 8.53
C LEU A 85 2.90 -19.36 7.70
N ARG A 86 3.56 -20.52 7.73
CA ARG A 86 4.53 -20.90 6.69
C ARG A 86 3.87 -21.92 5.77
N LEU A 87 3.69 -21.56 4.51
CA LEU A 87 2.98 -22.36 3.52
C LEU A 87 3.97 -22.99 2.54
N ALA A 88 3.82 -24.28 2.28
CA ALA A 88 4.59 -25.01 1.28
C ALA A 88 3.71 -25.37 0.08
N PHE A 89 4.15 -25.04 -1.12
CA PHE A 89 3.46 -25.35 -2.38
C PHE A 89 4.43 -25.31 -3.57
N THR A 90 3.98 -25.81 -4.71
CA THR A 90 4.69 -25.64 -5.98
C THR A 90 4.15 -24.39 -6.67
N ASN A 91 5.04 -23.46 -7.01
CA ASN A 91 4.67 -22.21 -7.66
C ASN A 91 4.32 -22.40 -9.15
N LEU A 92 3.93 -21.31 -9.82
CA LEU A 92 3.51 -21.36 -11.23
C LEU A 92 4.67 -21.62 -12.20
N ALA A 93 5.91 -21.50 -11.75
CA ALA A 93 7.11 -21.89 -12.49
C ALA A 93 7.57 -23.34 -12.20
N GLY A 94 6.78 -24.12 -11.45
CA GLY A 94 7.11 -25.50 -11.09
C GLY A 94 8.17 -25.63 -9.98
N THR A 95 8.50 -24.55 -9.28
CA THR A 95 9.49 -24.56 -8.20
C THR A 95 8.79 -24.82 -6.86
N PRO A 96 9.26 -25.75 -6.02
CA PRO A 96 8.76 -25.91 -4.66
C PRO A 96 9.20 -24.70 -3.81
N VAL A 97 8.24 -24.07 -3.13
CA VAL A 97 8.45 -22.84 -2.35
C VAL A 97 7.82 -22.97 -0.97
N GLU A 98 8.53 -22.45 0.02
CA GLU A 98 7.99 -22.18 1.35
C GLU A 98 7.97 -20.67 1.60
N ALA A 99 6.79 -20.09 1.80
CA ALA A 99 6.62 -18.65 2.02
C ALA A 99 5.79 -18.36 3.26
N GLY A 100 6.10 -17.24 3.93
CA GLY A 100 5.26 -16.68 4.99
C GLY A 100 3.93 -16.17 4.42
N TYR A 101 2.83 -16.38 5.13
CA TYR A 101 1.52 -15.86 4.76
C TYR A 101 0.75 -15.44 6.01
N GLN A 102 0.34 -14.17 6.07
CA GLN A 102 -0.45 -13.66 7.18
C GLN A 102 -1.94 -13.76 6.86
N LEU A 103 -2.72 -14.31 7.79
CA LEU A 103 -4.18 -14.36 7.66
C LEU A 103 -4.89 -14.06 8.98
N MET A 104 -6.12 -13.60 8.87
CA MET A 104 -7.00 -13.34 9.99
C MET A 104 -8.07 -14.45 10.08
N ASP A 105 -8.07 -15.19 11.19
CA ASP A 105 -8.99 -16.31 11.45
C ASP A 105 -10.12 -15.88 12.40
N SER A 106 -11.35 -15.83 11.90
CA SER A 106 -12.54 -15.51 12.69
C SER A 106 -13.04 -16.67 13.56
N LYS A 107 -12.53 -17.88 13.34
CA LYS A 107 -12.94 -19.10 14.04
C LYS A 107 -11.73 -19.97 14.42
N PRO A 108 -10.82 -19.45 15.27
CA PRO A 108 -9.62 -20.19 15.67
C PRO A 108 -9.94 -21.51 16.40
N ALA A 109 -11.10 -21.60 17.06
CA ALA A 109 -11.55 -22.81 17.74
C ALA A 109 -11.78 -24.02 16.80
N GLU A 110 -12.03 -23.78 15.50
CA GLU A 110 -12.22 -24.85 14.50
C GLU A 110 -10.89 -25.48 14.02
N ARG A 111 -9.73 -24.99 14.50
CA ARG A 111 -8.38 -25.56 14.20
C ARG A 111 -8.13 -25.79 12.70
N ARG A 112 -8.56 -24.84 11.86
CA ARG A 112 -8.54 -24.96 10.39
C ARG A 112 -7.15 -24.87 9.75
N TYR A 113 -6.18 -24.35 10.49
CA TYR A 113 -4.84 -24.00 9.98
C TYR A 113 -3.73 -24.68 10.78
N GLU A 114 -3.95 -25.92 11.20
CA GLU A 114 -2.91 -26.70 11.88
C GLU A 114 -1.83 -27.18 10.91
N LYS A 115 -0.69 -27.59 11.47
CA LYS A 115 0.40 -28.19 10.68
C LYS A 115 -0.12 -29.41 9.91
N GLY A 116 0.13 -29.44 8.61
CA GLY A 116 -0.35 -30.46 7.68
C GLY A 116 -1.70 -30.17 7.04
N SER A 117 -2.46 -29.17 7.51
CA SER A 117 -3.70 -28.75 6.86
C SER A 117 -3.42 -28.16 5.49
N GLN A 118 -4.33 -28.39 4.55
CA GLN A 118 -4.29 -27.81 3.21
C GLN A 118 -5.14 -26.55 3.15
N ILE A 119 -4.64 -25.53 2.46
CA ILE A 119 -5.33 -24.28 2.19
C ILE A 119 -5.33 -24.07 0.68
N GLU A 120 -6.53 -23.86 0.13
CA GLU A 120 -6.66 -23.41 -1.25
C GLU A 120 -6.47 -21.91 -1.33
N LEU A 121 -5.44 -21.48 -2.06
CA LEU A 121 -5.17 -20.09 -2.38
C LEU A 121 -5.62 -19.81 -3.81
N SER A 122 -6.15 -18.61 -4.02
CA SER A 122 -6.45 -18.07 -5.33
C SER A 122 -5.48 -16.93 -5.64
N VAL A 123 -4.77 -17.09 -6.75
CA VAL A 123 -3.69 -16.20 -7.18
C VAL A 123 -4.12 -15.43 -8.42
N ASN A 124 -4.05 -14.10 -8.35
CA ASN A 124 -4.30 -13.23 -9.51
C ASN A 124 -3.10 -12.33 -9.79
N MET A 125 -2.46 -12.56 -10.94
CA MET A 125 -1.25 -11.84 -11.38
C MET A 125 -1.52 -10.75 -12.43
N LYS A 126 -2.80 -10.44 -12.75
CA LYS A 126 -3.15 -9.41 -13.73
C LYS A 126 -2.71 -8.00 -13.31
N LYS A 127 -2.63 -7.74 -12.00
CA LYS A 127 -2.11 -6.48 -11.45
C LYS A 127 -0.63 -6.60 -11.11
N LYS A 128 0.09 -5.48 -11.24
CA LYS A 128 1.57 -5.42 -11.07
C LYS A 128 2.06 -6.03 -9.75
N ALA A 129 1.35 -5.82 -8.64
CA ALA A 129 1.73 -6.34 -7.33
C ALA A 129 1.36 -7.82 -7.10
N GLY A 130 0.52 -8.42 -7.94
CA GLY A 130 -0.13 -9.70 -7.64
C GLY A 130 -1.11 -9.61 -6.45
N LEU A 131 -2.03 -10.56 -6.35
CA LEU A 131 -2.88 -10.73 -5.18
C LEU A 131 -3.05 -12.21 -4.89
N VAL A 132 -2.88 -12.59 -3.62
CA VAL A 132 -3.10 -13.95 -3.13
C VAL A 132 -4.09 -13.92 -1.99
N VAL A 133 -5.16 -14.68 -2.12
CA VAL A 133 -6.23 -14.74 -1.12
C VAL A 133 -6.68 -16.19 -0.93
N PRO A 134 -7.08 -16.61 0.28
CA PRO A 134 -7.62 -17.94 0.50
C PRO A 134 -9.00 -18.03 -0.14
N LYS A 135 -9.34 -19.20 -0.69
CA LYS A 135 -10.70 -19.46 -1.15
C LYS A 135 -11.67 -19.47 0.02
N GLY A 136 -12.88 -18.97 -0.22
CA GLY A 136 -13.91 -18.85 0.83
C GLY A 136 -13.67 -17.72 1.82
N ILE A 137 -12.76 -16.79 1.53
CA ILE A 137 -12.52 -15.62 2.40
C ILE A 137 -13.79 -14.78 2.56
N GLN A 138 -14.05 -14.38 3.81
CA GLN A 138 -15.10 -13.43 4.14
C GLN A 138 -14.49 -12.03 4.28
N VAL A 139 -14.95 -11.10 3.44
CA VAL A 139 -14.48 -9.71 3.48
C VAL A 139 -15.50 -8.86 4.22
N ILE A 140 -15.14 -8.47 5.44
CA ILE A 140 -15.92 -7.57 6.29
C ILE A 140 -15.46 -6.13 6.03
N ARG A 141 -16.42 -5.20 5.97
CA ARG A 141 -16.13 -3.77 5.84
C ARG A 141 -16.09 -3.13 7.22
N ASN A 142 -15.20 -2.17 7.40
CA ASN A 142 -15.23 -1.30 8.58
C ASN A 142 -16.36 -0.27 8.42
N VAL A 143 -17.56 -0.63 8.86
CA VAL A 143 -18.79 0.15 8.69
C VAL A 143 -18.67 1.58 9.26
N PRO A 144 -18.14 1.81 10.48
CA PRO A 144 -17.89 3.16 10.98
C PRO A 144 -17.04 4.03 10.03
N MET A 145 -16.01 3.45 9.42
CA MET A 145 -15.18 4.19 8.46
C MET A 145 -15.92 4.50 7.17
N VAL A 146 -16.81 3.62 6.72
CA VAL A 146 -17.68 3.90 5.57
C VAL A 146 -18.55 5.13 5.87
N TYR A 147 -19.23 5.15 7.02
CA TYR A 147 -20.04 6.31 7.43
C TYR A 147 -19.21 7.60 7.53
N LEU A 148 -18.02 7.52 8.12
CA LEU A 148 -17.12 8.67 8.23
C LEU A 148 -16.73 9.21 6.84
N TYR A 149 -16.32 8.36 5.91
CA TYR A 149 -15.95 8.79 4.57
C TYR A 149 -17.15 9.31 3.77
N THR A 150 -18.34 8.71 3.92
CA THR A 150 -19.57 9.22 3.32
C THR A 150 -19.90 10.60 3.86
N PHE A 151 -19.81 10.79 5.18
CA PHE A 151 -20.07 12.08 5.83
C PHE A 151 -19.11 13.16 5.33
N ILE A 152 -17.80 12.88 5.31
CA ILE A 152 -16.79 13.82 4.78
C ILE A 152 -17.10 14.19 3.32
N PHE A 153 -17.46 13.22 2.48
CA PHE A 153 -17.78 13.49 1.08
C PHE A 153 -19.02 14.37 0.92
N LEU A 154 -20.07 14.14 1.73
CA LEU A 154 -21.26 14.98 1.74
C LEU A 154 -20.97 16.40 2.25
N VAL A 155 -20.12 16.55 3.27
CA VAL A 155 -19.66 17.87 3.75
C VAL A 155 -18.91 18.62 2.65
N LEU A 156 -18.01 17.95 1.91
CA LEU A 156 -17.29 18.57 0.80
C LEU A 156 -18.24 19.05 -0.31
N ILE A 157 -19.23 18.23 -0.69
CA ILE A 157 -20.26 18.64 -1.66
C ILE A 157 -21.07 19.82 -1.09
N GLY A 158 -21.47 19.73 0.18
CA GLY A 158 -22.20 20.78 0.88
C GLY A 158 -21.46 22.11 0.84
N VAL A 159 -20.18 22.14 1.19
CA VAL A 159 -19.34 23.35 1.14
C VAL A 159 -19.16 23.85 -0.29
N ALA A 160 -18.95 22.96 -1.26
CA ALA A 160 -18.77 23.32 -2.66
C ALA A 160 -20.00 24.06 -3.23
N VAL A 161 -21.21 23.65 -2.83
CA VAL A 161 -22.49 24.17 -3.36
C VAL A 161 -23.09 25.28 -2.49
N TYR A 162 -23.05 25.15 -1.16
CA TYR A 162 -23.75 26.04 -0.24
C TYR A 162 -23.21 27.48 -0.29
N TYR A 163 -21.89 27.65 -0.28
CA TYR A 163 -21.27 28.98 -0.27
C TYR A 163 -21.65 29.81 -1.51
N PRO A 164 -21.49 29.28 -2.75
CA PRO A 164 -21.94 30.01 -3.96
C PRO A 164 -23.42 30.39 -4.00
N VAL A 165 -24.26 29.67 -3.27
CA VAL A 165 -25.71 29.93 -3.21
C VAL A 165 -26.09 30.90 -2.09
N SER A 166 -25.37 30.87 -0.97
CA SER A 166 -25.72 31.62 0.26
C SER A 166 -24.96 32.93 0.43
N ALA A 167 -23.81 33.07 -0.21
CA ALA A 167 -22.96 34.26 -0.12
C ALA A 167 -22.80 34.92 -1.48
N ASP A 168 -22.48 36.21 -1.46
CA ASP A 168 -22.15 36.95 -2.67
C ASP A 168 -20.81 36.44 -3.24
N TRP A 169 -20.91 35.77 -4.39
CA TRP A 169 -19.79 35.12 -5.07
C TRP A 169 -18.66 36.10 -5.42
N ARG A 170 -18.93 37.41 -5.48
CA ARG A 170 -17.93 38.46 -5.73
C ARG A 170 -16.84 38.50 -4.66
N TYR A 171 -17.10 37.98 -3.45
CA TYR A 171 -16.09 37.88 -2.38
C TYR A 171 -15.23 36.61 -2.45
N PHE A 172 -15.46 35.71 -3.41
CA PHE A 172 -14.69 34.48 -3.56
C PHE A 172 -13.38 34.72 -4.32
N VAL A 173 -12.66 35.74 -3.89
CA VAL A 173 -11.34 36.11 -4.37
C VAL A 173 -10.30 35.52 -3.42
N LEU A 174 -9.16 35.06 -3.92
CA LEU A 174 -8.08 34.60 -3.02
C LEU A 174 -7.70 35.71 -2.03
N PRO A 175 -7.52 35.40 -0.73
CA PRO A 175 -7.47 34.08 -0.10
C PRO A 175 -8.80 33.66 0.59
N HIS A 176 -9.96 33.76 -0.07
CA HIS A 176 -11.24 33.36 0.52
C HIS A 176 -11.27 31.84 0.83
N PRO A 177 -11.83 31.41 1.99
CA PRO A 177 -11.85 29.99 2.38
C PRO A 177 -12.40 29.05 1.31
N TRP A 178 -13.50 29.41 0.64
CA TRP A 178 -14.08 28.59 -0.43
C TRP A 178 -13.13 28.37 -1.62
N THR A 179 -12.25 29.34 -1.90
CA THR A 179 -11.22 29.20 -2.95
C THR A 179 -9.99 28.43 -2.48
N LEU A 180 -9.61 28.57 -1.20
CA LEU A 180 -8.43 27.92 -0.63
C LEU A 180 -8.64 26.45 -0.30
N ILE A 181 -9.82 26.06 0.19
CA ILE A 181 -10.12 24.67 0.60
C ILE A 181 -9.74 23.65 -0.48
N PRO A 182 -10.18 23.75 -1.74
CA PRO A 182 -9.81 22.76 -2.77
C PRO A 182 -8.31 22.76 -3.05
N LEU A 183 -7.67 23.94 -3.08
CA LEU A 183 -6.24 24.07 -3.37
C LEU A 183 -5.37 23.45 -2.26
N ILE A 184 -5.69 23.71 -0.99
CA ILE A 184 -4.99 23.16 0.16
C ILE A 184 -5.13 21.64 0.20
N ASN A 185 -6.34 21.11 -0.03
CA ASN A 185 -6.56 19.66 -0.01
C ASN A 185 -5.82 18.95 -1.14
N LEU A 186 -5.85 19.50 -2.37
CA LEU A 186 -5.09 18.96 -3.49
C LEU A 186 -3.58 19.04 -3.25
N GLY A 187 -3.08 20.19 -2.79
CA GLY A 187 -1.66 20.37 -2.44
C GLY A 187 -1.20 19.41 -1.35
N THR A 188 -2.02 19.22 -0.31
CA THR A 188 -1.75 18.26 0.77
C THR A 188 -1.72 16.82 0.25
N ALA A 189 -2.67 16.44 -0.62
CA ALA A 189 -2.69 15.10 -1.22
C ALA A 189 -1.45 14.83 -2.08
N LEU A 190 -1.02 15.81 -2.87
CA LEU A 190 0.21 15.72 -3.68
C LEU A 190 1.45 15.61 -2.79
N PHE A 191 1.53 16.40 -1.74
CA PHE A 191 2.63 16.38 -0.79
C PHE A 191 2.73 15.03 -0.05
N ILE A 192 1.61 14.51 0.45
CA ILE A 192 1.55 13.18 1.07
C ILE A 192 1.95 12.09 0.06
N GLY A 193 1.45 12.17 -1.17
CA GLY A 193 1.82 11.24 -2.24
C GLY A 193 3.31 11.25 -2.55
N PHE A 194 3.93 12.43 -2.55
CA PHE A 194 5.38 12.60 -2.70
C PHE A 194 6.15 11.96 -1.54
N LEU A 195 5.75 12.21 -0.29
CA LEU A 195 6.37 11.61 0.89
C LEU A 195 6.28 10.08 0.89
N ILE A 196 5.10 9.52 0.60
CA ILE A 196 4.90 8.06 0.50
C ILE A 196 5.77 7.48 -0.61
N GLY A 197 5.85 8.16 -1.76
CA GLY A 197 6.70 7.75 -2.88
C GLY A 197 8.18 7.70 -2.53
N MET A 198 8.65 8.59 -1.64
CA MET A 198 10.01 8.59 -1.13
C MET A 198 10.26 7.40 -0.19
N ILE A 199 9.35 7.14 0.76
CA ILE A 199 9.45 6.00 1.70
C ILE A 199 9.42 4.65 0.96
N GLY A 200 8.57 4.51 -0.06
CA GLY A 200 8.46 3.29 -0.85
C GLY A 200 9.69 2.95 -1.69
N LYS A 201 10.59 3.91 -1.96
CA LYS A 201 11.89 3.65 -2.61
C LYS A 201 12.97 3.21 -1.61
N VAL A 202 12.80 3.57 -0.35
CA VAL A 202 13.80 3.41 0.73
C VAL A 202 13.60 2.11 1.50
N SER A 203 12.35 1.67 1.68
CA SER A 203 11.98 0.52 2.50
C SER A 203 12.46 -0.85 2.00
N GLY A 204 13.09 -0.96 0.82
CA GLY A 204 13.59 -2.23 0.28
C GLY A 204 12.51 -3.29 0.01
N ALA A 205 11.25 -3.00 0.31
CA ALA A 205 10.12 -3.88 0.09
C ALA A 205 10.04 -4.21 -1.41
N SER A 206 10.23 -5.48 -1.74
CA SER A 206 10.16 -5.95 -3.11
C SER A 206 8.78 -5.62 -3.67
N LYS A 207 8.71 -4.66 -4.60
CA LYS A 207 7.50 -4.33 -5.38
C LYS A 207 6.90 -5.55 -6.10
N ASN A 208 7.62 -6.66 -6.10
CA ASN A 208 7.33 -7.91 -6.76
C ASN A 208 7.30 -9.11 -5.79
N ALA A 209 7.13 -8.95 -4.47
CA ALA A 209 7.19 -10.06 -3.50
C ALA A 209 6.28 -11.24 -3.90
N VAL A 210 5.01 -10.98 -4.20
CA VAL A 210 4.06 -12.01 -4.68
C VAL A 210 4.53 -12.63 -6.00
N ARG A 211 5.04 -11.82 -6.93
CA ARG A 211 5.57 -12.31 -8.21
C ARG A 211 6.78 -13.21 -8.01
N MET A 212 7.68 -12.85 -7.10
CA MET A 212 8.85 -13.65 -6.72
C MET A 212 8.42 -15.01 -6.19
N VAL A 213 7.46 -15.05 -5.26
CA VAL A 213 6.95 -16.31 -4.73
C VAL A 213 6.28 -17.15 -5.83
N MET A 214 5.53 -16.52 -6.73
CA MET A 214 4.72 -17.24 -7.74
C MET A 214 5.48 -17.70 -8.98
N TYR A 215 6.51 -16.97 -9.42
CA TYR A 215 7.26 -17.26 -10.65
C TYR A 215 8.76 -17.40 -10.44
N GLY A 216 9.25 -17.11 -9.23
CA GLY A 216 10.66 -17.20 -8.92
C GLY A 216 11.18 -18.62 -8.99
N VAL A 217 12.47 -18.70 -9.29
CA VAL A 217 13.23 -19.95 -9.35
C VAL A 217 14.25 -19.93 -8.23
N LYS A 218 14.35 -21.05 -7.52
CA LYS A 218 15.35 -21.24 -6.47
C LYS A 218 16.73 -21.45 -7.12
N ALA A 219 17.73 -20.76 -6.61
CA ALA A 219 19.13 -20.94 -6.97
C ALA A 219 20.01 -20.87 -5.72
N GLU A 220 21.16 -21.53 -5.80
CA GLU A 220 22.24 -21.34 -4.84
C GLU A 220 23.10 -20.18 -5.34
N GLY A 221 23.31 -19.18 -4.48
CA GLY A 221 24.19 -18.06 -4.72
C GLY A 221 25.30 -18.01 -3.68
N GLU A 222 26.21 -17.07 -3.87
CA GLU A 222 27.33 -16.81 -2.98
C GLU A 222 27.36 -15.32 -2.64
N ILE A 223 27.35 -15.00 -1.35
CA ILE A 223 27.56 -13.64 -0.86
C ILE A 223 29.07 -13.36 -0.95
N LEU A 224 29.45 -12.52 -1.91
CA LEU A 224 30.85 -12.12 -2.12
C LEU A 224 31.28 -11.06 -1.12
N SER A 225 30.38 -10.13 -0.80
CA SER A 225 30.62 -9.06 0.16
C SER A 225 29.29 -8.45 0.62
N TYR A 226 29.33 -7.77 1.76
CA TYR A 226 28.20 -6.99 2.25
C TYR A 226 28.68 -5.67 2.84
N ASN A 227 27.87 -4.61 2.70
CA ASN A 227 28.18 -3.28 3.22
C ASN A 227 26.92 -2.64 3.81
N GLN A 228 27.04 -1.99 4.97
CA GLN A 228 25.95 -1.18 5.51
C GLN A 228 25.69 0.03 4.61
N THR A 229 24.43 0.37 4.37
CA THR A 229 24.05 1.50 3.50
C THR A 229 24.02 2.83 4.24
N GLY A 230 24.17 2.82 5.57
CA GLY A 230 24.01 3.97 6.45
C GLY A 230 22.53 4.30 6.79
N LEU A 231 21.57 3.58 6.19
CA LEU A 231 20.16 3.71 6.50
C LEU A 231 19.73 2.78 7.64
N TYR A 232 18.95 3.32 8.57
CA TYR A 232 18.31 2.55 9.65
C TYR A 232 16.79 2.63 9.54
N ILE A 233 16.12 1.50 9.69
CA ILE A 233 14.66 1.39 9.74
C ILE A 233 14.31 0.69 11.04
N ASN A 234 13.54 1.35 11.92
CA ASN A 234 13.24 0.84 13.26
C ASN A 234 14.51 0.44 14.04
N GLU A 235 15.55 1.28 13.99
CA GLU A 235 16.87 1.05 14.59
C GLU A 235 17.63 -0.19 14.03
N GLN A 236 17.10 -0.84 13.00
CA GLN A 236 17.76 -1.95 12.32
C GLN A 236 18.51 -1.45 11.08
N PRO A 237 19.79 -1.82 10.90
CA PRO A 237 20.58 -1.39 9.75
C PRO A 237 20.09 -2.04 8.46
N GLN A 238 20.10 -1.27 7.38
CA GLN A 238 20.01 -1.81 6.04
C GLN A 238 21.41 -2.18 5.52
N VAL A 239 21.54 -3.40 5.02
CA VAL A 239 22.78 -3.96 4.47
C VAL A 239 22.57 -4.27 2.99
N ALA A 240 23.54 -3.89 2.17
CA ALA A 240 23.62 -4.26 0.76
C ALA A 240 24.53 -5.48 0.60
N PHE A 241 24.02 -6.55 0.01
CA PHE A 241 24.71 -7.81 -0.25
C PHE A 241 25.01 -7.91 -1.73
N ASN A 242 26.29 -8.12 -2.06
CA ASN A 242 26.73 -8.48 -3.40
C ASN A 242 26.65 -10.00 -3.52
N ILE A 243 25.71 -10.47 -4.32
CA ILE A 243 25.42 -11.90 -4.49
C ILE A 243 25.77 -12.28 -5.91
N GLU A 244 26.43 -13.41 -6.05
CA GLU A 244 26.67 -14.05 -7.32
C GLU A 244 25.93 -15.38 -7.41
N PHE A 245 25.33 -15.67 -8.55
CA PHE A 245 24.65 -16.94 -8.77
C PHE A 245 24.65 -17.31 -10.24
N THR A 246 24.40 -18.59 -10.53
CA THR A 246 24.23 -19.09 -11.88
C THR A 246 22.76 -19.40 -12.11
N ASP A 247 22.18 -18.87 -13.19
CA ASP A 247 20.80 -19.14 -13.55
C ASP A 247 20.61 -20.53 -14.20
N LYS A 248 19.35 -20.91 -14.45
CA LYS A 248 18.99 -22.15 -15.15
C LYS A 248 19.60 -22.31 -16.55
N GLN A 249 20.08 -21.24 -17.16
CA GLN A 249 20.70 -21.24 -18.50
C GLN A 249 22.23 -21.35 -18.41
N GLY A 250 22.80 -21.41 -17.20
CA GLY A 250 24.24 -21.44 -16.99
C GLY A 250 24.90 -20.06 -17.02
N ILE A 251 24.13 -18.97 -17.02
CA ILE A 251 24.65 -17.61 -17.04
C ILE A 251 24.91 -17.15 -15.61
N ARG A 252 26.11 -16.63 -15.37
CA ARG A 252 26.53 -16.07 -14.08
C ARG A 252 26.07 -14.62 -13.97
N HIS A 253 25.39 -14.31 -12.87
CA HIS A 253 24.88 -12.99 -12.55
C HIS A 253 25.50 -12.49 -11.26
N SER A 254 25.88 -11.22 -11.22
CA SER A 254 26.33 -10.52 -10.00
C SER A 254 25.35 -9.38 -9.72
N VAL A 255 24.66 -9.46 -8.59
CA VAL A 255 23.56 -8.56 -8.24
C VAL A 255 23.76 -7.97 -6.85
N VAL A 256 23.18 -6.80 -6.63
CA VAL A 256 23.17 -6.15 -5.31
C VAL A 256 21.76 -6.16 -4.77
N THR A 257 21.53 -6.87 -3.67
CA THR A 257 20.24 -6.87 -2.97
C THR A 257 20.37 -6.20 -1.60
N LYS A 258 19.34 -5.46 -1.17
CA LYS A 258 19.34 -4.73 0.09
C LYS A 258 18.33 -5.36 1.04
N LYS A 259 18.74 -5.64 2.27
CA LYS A 259 17.91 -6.23 3.33
C LYS A 259 18.09 -5.46 4.64
N ILE A 260 17.00 -5.32 5.39
CA ILE A 260 17.05 -4.83 6.77
C ILE A 260 17.44 -6.03 7.64
N VAL A 261 18.53 -5.90 8.39
CA VAL A 261 19.05 -6.98 9.23
C VAL A 261 18.83 -6.61 10.69
N SER A 262 18.30 -7.53 11.48
CA SER A 262 18.16 -7.34 12.92
C SER A 262 19.53 -7.14 13.57
N LEU A 263 19.65 -6.16 14.47
CA LEU A 263 20.87 -5.94 15.25
C LEU A 263 21.31 -7.18 16.02
N LEU A 264 20.36 -8.02 16.44
CA LEU A 264 20.62 -9.28 17.13
C LEU A 264 21.27 -10.33 16.22
N GLU A 265 21.17 -10.17 14.90
CA GLU A 265 21.64 -11.13 13.90
C GLU A 265 22.83 -10.63 13.08
N THR A 266 23.33 -9.43 13.36
CA THR A 266 24.50 -8.87 12.67
C THR A 266 25.73 -9.76 12.82
N HIS A 267 25.89 -10.46 13.94
CA HIS A 267 26.96 -11.44 14.17
C HIS A 267 26.89 -12.66 13.24
N LYS A 268 25.74 -12.92 12.61
CA LYS A 268 25.54 -14.01 11.64
C LYS A 268 25.85 -13.57 10.22
N LEU A 269 26.14 -12.29 9.98
CA LEU A 269 26.47 -11.79 8.65
C LEU A 269 27.84 -12.32 8.21
N GLY A 270 27.83 -13.09 7.14
CA GLY A 270 29.02 -13.68 6.56
C GLY A 270 28.96 -13.71 5.04
N THR A 271 30.12 -13.92 4.44
CA THR A 271 30.25 -14.33 3.04
C THR A 271 30.03 -15.84 2.93
N GLY A 272 29.68 -16.31 1.73
CA GLY A 272 29.53 -17.73 1.44
C GLY A 272 28.15 -18.11 0.87
N PRO A 273 27.82 -19.40 0.86
CA PRO A 273 26.66 -19.92 0.16
C PRO A 273 25.36 -19.45 0.79
N VAL A 274 24.40 -19.10 -0.05
CA VAL A 274 23.07 -18.64 0.35
C VAL A 274 22.00 -19.13 -0.62
N GLU A 275 20.82 -19.47 -0.09
CA GLU A 275 19.67 -19.78 -0.93
C GLU A 275 18.94 -18.50 -1.33
N ILE A 276 18.76 -18.33 -2.64
CA ILE A 276 18.05 -17.19 -3.21
C ILE A 276 16.88 -17.64 -4.08
N MET A 277 15.99 -16.69 -4.33
CA MET A 277 14.98 -16.79 -5.36
C MET A 277 15.14 -15.62 -6.33
N TYR A 278 15.17 -15.93 -7.62
CA TYR A 278 15.31 -14.94 -8.70
C TYR A 278 14.16 -15.06 -9.71
N LEU A 279 13.85 -13.97 -10.42
CA LEU A 279 12.86 -14.00 -11.50
C LEU A 279 13.54 -14.35 -12.84
N PRO A 280 13.12 -15.42 -13.56
CA PRO A 280 13.71 -15.76 -14.86
C PRO A 280 13.58 -14.65 -15.91
N GLU A 281 12.47 -13.89 -15.89
CA GLU A 281 12.29 -12.76 -16.81
C GLU A 281 13.13 -11.52 -16.48
N ALA A 282 13.67 -11.45 -15.26
CA ALA A 282 14.45 -10.32 -14.74
C ALA A 282 15.46 -10.84 -13.68
N PRO A 283 16.54 -11.53 -14.11
CA PRO A 283 17.49 -12.20 -13.19
C PRO A 283 18.14 -11.27 -12.17
N GLU A 284 18.18 -9.97 -12.44
CA GLU A 284 18.65 -8.94 -11.51
C GLU A 284 17.75 -8.78 -10.27
N THR A 285 16.50 -9.27 -10.33
CA THR A 285 15.58 -9.24 -9.20
C THR A 285 15.79 -10.47 -8.33
N VAL A 286 16.43 -10.29 -7.18
CA VAL A 286 16.79 -11.39 -6.25
C VAL A 286 16.32 -11.09 -4.83
N VAL A 287 15.78 -12.11 -4.16
CA VAL A 287 15.40 -12.09 -2.74
C VAL A 287 15.98 -13.31 -2.04
N PHE A 288 16.38 -13.17 -0.77
CA PHE A 288 16.79 -14.30 0.05
C PHE A 288 15.60 -15.25 0.28
N TYR A 289 15.85 -16.56 0.20
CA TYR A 289 14.78 -17.56 0.29
C TYR A 289 14.04 -17.53 1.64
N GLU A 290 14.75 -17.24 2.74
CA GLU A 290 14.17 -17.11 4.07
C GLU A 290 13.12 -15.99 4.18
N ASP A 291 13.30 -14.90 3.43
CA ASP A 291 12.46 -13.70 3.48
C ASP A 291 11.21 -13.79 2.59
N LEU A 292 11.01 -14.91 1.89
CA LEU A 292 9.84 -15.09 1.03
C LEU A 292 8.55 -14.99 1.84
N SER A 293 7.72 -14.03 1.46
CA SER A 293 6.44 -13.73 2.08
C SER A 293 5.41 -13.30 1.03
N LEU A 294 4.15 -13.61 1.34
CA LEU A 294 2.94 -13.35 0.55
C LEU A 294 2.06 -12.30 1.22
#